data_AF-A0A7X6VUK5-F1
#
_entry.id   AF-A0A7X6VUK5-F1
#
_cell.length_a   1.000
_cell.length_b   1.000
_cell.length_c   1.000
_cell.angle_alpha   90.00
_cell.angle_beta   90.00
_cell.angle_gamma   90.00
#
_symmetry.space_group_name_H-M   'P 1'
#
loop_
_entity.id
_entity.type
_entity.pdbx_description
1 polymer ?
#
loop_
_entity_poly.entity_id
_entity_poly.type
_entity_poly.pdbx_seq_one_letter_code
_entity_poly.pdbx_strand_id
1 'polypeptide(L)' 'MAEKYTSAIMMFWKNHIPALTWLPAYNLKFLGEDALAGITLAAYAIPVSLAYASLAGLPPQYGIYGYLLGGIFYA' A
#
# COMPACT_ATOMS: atom_id res chain seq x y z
N MET A 1 -23.01 -1.10 -29.58
CA MET A 1 -22.04 -2.22 -29.49
C MET A 1 -20.77 -1.82 -28.72
N ALA A 2 -20.14 -0.68 -29.01
CA ALA A 2 -18.93 -0.19 -28.31
C ALA A 2 -19.11 0.04 -26.79
N GLU A 3 -20.28 0.53 -26.35
CA GLU A 3 -20.55 0.88 -24.94
C GLU A 3 -20.52 -0.33 -23.98
N LYS A 4 -20.87 -1.52 -24.48
CA LYS A 4 -20.85 -2.78 -23.72
C LYS A 4 -19.44 -3.31 -23.47
N TYR A 5 -18.49 -2.99 -24.36
CA TYR A 5 -17.08 -3.36 -24.19
C TYR A 5 -16.39 -2.43 -23.19
N THR A 6 -16.71 -1.13 -23.22
CA THR A 6 -16.18 -0.15 -22.27
C THR A 6 -16.58 -0.49 -20.83
N SER A 7 -17.83 -0.90 -20.60
CA SER A 7 -18.30 -1.28 -19.27
C SER A 7 -17.67 -2.60 -18.77
N ALA A 8 -17.47 -3.58 -19.65
CA ALA A 8 -16.78 -4.84 -19.30
C ALA A 8 -15.32 -4.61 -18.89
N ILE A 9 -14.59 -3.76 -19.63
CA ILE A 9 -13.21 -3.40 -19.31
C ILE A 9 -13.16 -2.66 -17.95
N MET A 10 -14.08 -1.72 -17.72
CA MET A 10 -14.11 -0.98 -16.47
C MET A 10 -14.42 -1.86 -15.24
N MET A 11 -15.34 -2.82 -15.39
CA MET A 11 -15.61 -3.81 -14.33
C MET A 11 -14.39 -4.69 -14.07
N PHE A 12 -13.71 -5.15 -15.12
CA PHE A 12 -12.49 -5.96 -14.99
C PHE A 12 -11.42 -5.24 -14.16
N TRP A 13 -11.12 -3.98 -14.48
CA TRP A 13 -10.11 -3.20 -13.75
C TRP A 13 -10.53 -2.91 -12.30
N LYS A 14 -11.80 -2.55 -12.04
CA LYS A 14 -12.29 -2.34 -10.67
C LYS A 14 -12.23 -3.60 -9.80
N ASN A 15 -12.36 -4.79 -10.41
CA ASN A 15 -12.31 -6.06 -9.69
C ASN A 15 -10.86 -6.50 -9.37
N HIS A 16 -9.87 -6.07 -10.15
CA HIS A 16 -8.46 -6.44 -9.97
C HIS A 16 -7.64 -5.39 -9.24
N ILE A 17 -8.03 -4.11 -9.32
CA ILE A 17 -7.36 -2.99 -8.64
C ILE A 17 -8.37 -2.33 -7.70
N PRO A 18 -8.45 -2.77 -6.44
CA PRO A 18 -9.41 -2.23 -5.47
C PRO A 18 -9.21 -0.72 -5.23
N ALA A 19 -8.00 -0.19 -5.41
CA ALA A 19 -7.70 1.24 -5.37
C ALA A 19 -8.59 2.10 -6.29
N LEU A 20 -9.01 1.57 -7.44
CA LEU A 20 -9.89 2.29 -8.36
C LEU A 20 -11.31 2.49 -7.80
N THR A 21 -11.68 1.78 -6.73
CA THR A 21 -12.99 1.89 -6.10
C THR A 21 -12.99 2.81 -4.88
N TRP A 22 -11.99 2.69 -4.00
CA TRP A 22 -11.95 3.47 -2.76
C TRP A 22 -11.30 4.85 -2.94
N LEU A 23 -10.32 5.00 -3.82
CA LEU A 23 -9.58 6.26 -3.99
C LEU A 23 -10.48 7.43 -4.42
N PRO A 24 -11.44 7.27 -5.38
CA PRO A 24 -12.36 8.35 -5.74
C PRO A 24 -13.37 8.70 -4.64
N ALA A 25 -13.62 7.77 -3.70
CA ALA A 25 -14.52 7.97 -2.57
C ALA A 25 -13.80 8.48 -1.32
N TYR A 26 -12.48 8.70 -1.39
CA TYR A 26 -11.66 9.10 -0.26
C TYR A 26 -11.97 10.53 0.18
N ASN A 27 -12.13 10.73 1.49
CA ASN A 27 -12.40 12.03 2.07
C ASN A 27 -11.10 12.69 2.55
N LEU A 28 -10.73 13.80 1.92
CA LEU A 28 -9.51 14.56 2.23
C LEU A 28 -9.42 15.06 3.67
N LYS A 29 -10.53 15.10 4.42
CA LYS A 29 -10.50 15.43 5.85
C LYS A 29 -9.72 14.39 6.68
N PHE A 30 -9.66 13.14 6.23
CA PHE A 30 -8.90 12.07 6.90
C PHE A 30 -7.39 12.14 6.63
N LEU A 31 -6.94 12.96 5.67
CA LEU A 31 -5.54 13.01 5.26
C LEU A 31 -4.59 13.37 6.42
N GLY A 32 -5.03 14.23 7.34
CA GLY A 32 -4.23 14.60 8.52
C GLY A 32 -4.08 13.44 9.51
N GLU A 33 -5.17 12.70 9.75
CA GLU A 33 -5.17 11.53 10.63
C GLU A 33 -4.37 10.38 10.01
N ASP A 34 -4.52 10.17 8.70
CA ASP A 34 -3.76 9.16 7.95
C ASP A 34 -2.26 9.49 7.90
N ALA A 35 -1.88 10.76 7.82
CA ALA A 35 -0.48 11.17 7.91
C ALA A 35 0.11 10.87 9.29
N LEU A 36 -0.62 11.17 10.36
CA LEU A 36 -0.19 10.84 11.73
C LEU A 36 -0.07 9.33 11.94
N ALA A 37 -1.06 8.57 11.47
CA ALA A 37 -1.05 7.11 11.50
C ALA A 37 0.12 6.53 10.70
N GLY A 38 0.39 7.08 9.52
CA GLY A 38 1.52 6.70 8.67
C GLY A 38 2.88 6.95 9.33
N ILE A 39 3.06 8.11 9.98
CA ILE A 39 4.29 8.41 10.74
C ILE A 39 4.45 7.44 11.91
N THR A 40 3.37 7.18 12.64
CA THR A 40 3.35 6.23 13.77
C THR A 40 3.73 4.83 13.30
N LEU A 41 3.13 4.38 12.20
CA LEU A 41 3.42 3.08 11.59
C LEU A 41 4.88 3.01 11.11
N ALA A 42 5.40 4.06 10.48
CA ALA A 42 6.79 4.10 10.04
C ALA A 42 7.77 4.02 11.21
N ALA A 43 7.51 4.76 12.30
CA ALA A 43 8.32 4.73 13.51
C ALA A 43 8.37 3.34 14.14
N TYR A 44 7.28 2.57 14.07
CA TYR A 44 7.23 1.18 14.52
C TYR A 44 7.89 0.21 13.53
N ALA A 45 7.58 0.33 12.24
CA ALA A 45 7.98 -0.65 11.24
C ALA A 45 9.48 -0.63 10.90
N ILE A 46 10.13 0.55 10.97
CA ILE A 46 11.57 0.68 10.72
C ILE A 46 12.39 -0.20 11.67
N PRO A 47 12.32 -0.06 13.01
CA PRO A 47 13.11 -0.90 13.91
C PRO A 47 12.74 -2.39 13.82
N VAL A 48 11.45 -2.71 13.63
CA VAL A 48 10.98 -4.10 13.53
C VAL A 48 11.51 -4.79 12.26
N SER A 49 11.48 -4.13 11.11
CA SER A 49 11.99 -4.68 9.85
C SER A 49 13.51 -4.88 9.88
N LEU A 50 14.26 -3.97 10.51
CA LEU A 50 15.69 -4.12 10.75
C LEU A 50 16.00 -5.34 11.63
N ALA A 51 15.20 -5.55 12.69
CA ALA A 51 15.34 -6.70 13.57
C ALA A 51 15.08 -8.02 12.83
N TYR A 52 14.04 -8.09 12.00
CA TYR A 52 13.75 -9.28 11.21
C TYR A 52 14.81 -9.61 10.17
N ALA A 53 15.35 -8.62 9.46
CA ALA A 53 16.46 -8.84 8.54
C ALA A 53 17.70 -9.40 9.26
N SER A 54 18.00 -8.85 10.45
CA SER A 54 19.10 -9.33 11.29
C SER A 54 18.88 -10.76 11.77
N LEU A 55 17.65 -11.12 12.17
CA LEU A 55 17.28 -12.50 12.56
C LEU A 55 17.40 -13.50 11.39
N ALA A 56 17.15 -13.05 10.16
CA ALA A 56 17.33 -13.84 8.95
C ALA A 56 18.80 -13.98 8.51
N GLY A 57 19.75 -13.37 9.24
CA GLY A 57 21.17 -13.36 8.86
C GLY A 57 21.50 -12.44 7.69
N LEU A 58 20.59 -11.54 7.32
CA LEU A 58 20.77 -10.55 6.25
C LEU A 58 21.28 -9.22 6.82
N PRO A 59 21.94 -8.37 6.01
CA PRO A 59 22.24 -7.01 6.41
C PRO A 59 20.94 -6.25 6.75
N PRO A 60 20.88 -5.46 7.84
CA PRO A 60 19.64 -4.86 8.33
C PRO A 60 18.88 -4.03 7.27
N GLN A 61 19.59 -3.31 6.38
CA GLN A 61 18.96 -2.52 5.31
C GLN A 61 18.02 -3.30 4.39
N TYR A 62 18.19 -4.62 4.25
CA TYR A 62 17.28 -5.46 3.46
C TYR A 62 15.87 -5.51 4.05
N GLY A 63 15.73 -5.34 5.38
CA GLY A 63 14.44 -5.24 6.04
C GLY A 63 13.65 -4.01 5.58
N ILE A 64 14.33 -2.87 5.43
CA ILE A 64 13.71 -1.63 4.95
C ILE A 64 13.28 -1.78 3.49
N TYR A 65 14.11 -2.36 2.63
CA TYR A 65 13.75 -2.58 1.22
C TYR A 65 12.53 -3.50 1.09
N GLY A 66 12.49 -4.58 1.86
CA GLY A 66 11.35 -5.51 1.89
C GLY A 66 10.07 -4.84 2.37
N TYR A 67 10.14 -4.05 3.44
CA TYR A 67 9.00 -3.30 3.97
C TYR A 67 8.45 -2.28 2.96
N LEU A 68 9.33 -1.52 2.30
CA LEU A 68 8.94 -0.51 1.31
C LEU A 68 8.25 -1.13 0.10
N LEU A 69 8.83 -2.19 -0.46
CA LEU A 69 8.25 -2.90 -1.61
C LEU A 69 6.93 -3.56 -1.21
N GLY A 70 6.89 -4.27 -0.08
CA GLY A 70 5.67 -4.93 0.40
C GLY A 70 4.52 -3.95 0.63
N GLY A 71 4.80 -2.79 1.22
CA GLY A 71 3.81 -1.74 1.42
C GLY A 71 3.23 -1.20 0.11
N ILE A 72 4.08 -0.95 -0.89
CA ILE A 72 3.66 -0.44 -2.21
C ILE A 72 2.80 -1.45 -2.96
N PHE A 73 3.15 -2.75 -2.90
CA PHE A 73 2.37 -3.79 -3.59
C PHE A 73 1.05 -4.13 -2.89
N TYR A 74 0.93 -3.84 -1.60
CA TYR A 74 -0.29 -4.08 -0.84
C TYR A 74 -1.34 -2.98 -1.04
N ALA A 75 -0.91 -1.71 -1.09
CA ALA A 75 -1.77 -0.54 -1.18
C ALA A 75 -2.43 -0.38 -2.56
#